data_AF-A0A238H730-F1
#
_entry.id   AF-A0A238H730-F1
#
_cell.length_a   1.000
_cell.length_b   1.000
_cell.length_c   1.000
_cell.angle_alpha   90.00
_cell.angle_beta   90.00
_cell.angle_gamma   90.00
#
_symmetry.space_group_name_H-M   'P 1'
#
loop_
_entity.id
_entity.type
_entity.pdbx_description
1 polymer ?
#
loop_
_entity_poly.entity_id
_entity_poly.type
_entity_poly.pdbx_seq_one_letter_code
_entity_poly.pdbx_strand_id
1 'polypeptide(L)'
;MRDVESKYAAPEKPEGYELGDGDFAKTAATWFHENGVPAATAKALAGKWDAYVQEQNTAAETARQQAGERELAALKTEWGGDYDKNIELGRQAMRKFGISGEVIDRLSSTTGDAQTIKVFSQIGAALSEGVLNPGGDGGGSGAALTPEQRAAKFYSNTKQ
;
A
#
# COMPACT_ATOMS: atom_id res chain seq x y z
N MET A 1 -50.07 -2.49 -24.00
CA MET A 1 -49.13 -1.34 -24.05
C MET A 1 -48.58 -0.97 -22.67
N ARG A 2 -49.34 -1.09 -21.57
CA ARG A 2 -48.88 -0.83 -20.20
C ARG A 2 -47.73 -1.72 -19.68
N ASP A 3 -47.65 -2.98 -20.11
CA ASP A 3 -46.59 -3.91 -19.65
C ASP A 3 -45.21 -3.65 -20.24
N VAL A 4 -45.13 -2.87 -21.32
CA VAL A 4 -43.85 -2.51 -21.94
C VAL A 4 -43.25 -1.32 -21.20
N GLU A 5 -44.07 -0.35 -20.77
CA GLU A 5 -43.63 0.83 -20.02
C GLU A 5 -43.06 0.46 -18.64
N SER A 6 -43.63 -0.52 -17.94
CA SER A 6 -43.14 -0.91 -16.61
C SER A 6 -41.74 -1.55 -16.64
N LYS A 7 -41.41 -2.27 -17.72
CA LYS A 7 -40.08 -2.92 -17.89
C LYS A 7 -38.95 -1.92 -18.10
N TYR A 8 -39.27 -0.70 -18.56
CA TYR A 8 -38.33 0.40 -18.76
C TYR A 8 -38.49 1.52 -17.72
N ALA A 9 -39.36 1.36 -16.73
CA ALA A 9 -39.50 2.31 -15.65
C ALA A 9 -38.35 2.17 -14.64
N ALA A 10 -37.94 3.29 -14.06
CA ALA A 10 -37.06 3.28 -12.89
C ALA A 10 -37.82 2.72 -11.67
N PRO A 11 -37.15 1.95 -10.78
CA PRO A 11 -37.71 1.57 -9.50
C PRO A 11 -38.14 2.79 -8.67
N GLU A 12 -39.20 2.64 -7.87
CA GLU A 12 -39.70 3.71 -6.98
C GLU A 12 -38.72 4.11 -5.88
N LYS A 13 -37.75 3.23 -5.57
CA LYS A 13 -36.71 3.47 -4.56
C LYS A 13 -35.36 2.89 -5.01
N PRO A 14 -34.23 3.46 -4.57
CA PRO A 14 -32.89 2.94 -4.87
C PRO A 14 -32.71 1.45 -4.56
N GLU A 15 -33.31 0.94 -3.48
CA GLU A 15 -33.15 -0.46 -3.08
C GLU A 15 -33.74 -1.44 -4.12
N GLY A 16 -34.68 -0.98 -4.95
CA GLY A 16 -35.31 -1.78 -6.00
C GLY A 16 -34.41 -2.10 -7.19
N TYR A 17 -33.17 -1.58 -7.24
CA TYR A 17 -32.21 -1.93 -8.28
C TYR A 17 -31.48 -3.25 -8.04
N GLU A 18 -31.47 -3.78 -6.81
CA GLU A 18 -30.84 -5.06 -6.44
C GLU A 18 -29.38 -5.21 -6.93
N LEU A 19 -28.57 -4.15 -6.79
CA LEU A 19 -27.16 -4.13 -7.24
C LEU A 19 -26.18 -4.81 -6.27
N GLY A 20 -26.66 -5.32 -5.13
CA GLY A 20 -25.85 -5.89 -4.05
C GLY A 20 -25.63 -4.92 -2.88
N ASP A 21 -24.92 -5.39 -1.85
CA ASP A 21 -24.87 -4.73 -0.53
C ASP A 21 -23.65 -3.83 -0.30
N GLY A 22 -22.72 -3.77 -1.26
CA GLY A 22 -21.51 -2.95 -1.15
C GLY A 22 -21.79 -1.45 -1.14
N ASP A 23 -20.89 -0.67 -0.54
CA ASP A 23 -21.03 0.79 -0.45
C ASP A 23 -21.16 1.46 -1.83
N PHE A 24 -20.42 0.94 -2.82
CA PHE A 24 -20.56 1.38 -4.21
C PHE A 24 -21.93 1.04 -4.80
N ALA A 25 -22.46 -0.17 -4.54
CA ALA A 25 -23.75 -0.60 -5.06
C ALA A 25 -24.90 0.27 -4.52
N LYS A 26 -24.86 0.63 -3.23
CA LYS A 26 -25.81 1.59 -2.62
C LYS A 26 -25.70 2.98 -3.23
N THR A 27 -24.47 3.45 -3.42
CA THR A 27 -24.21 4.77 -4.04
C THR A 27 -24.70 4.81 -5.49
N ALA A 28 -24.39 3.78 -6.28
CA ALA A 28 -24.81 3.65 -7.67
C ALA A 28 -26.34 3.55 -7.80
N ALA A 29 -27.00 2.81 -6.90
CA ALA A 29 -28.45 2.72 -6.86
C ALA A 29 -29.12 4.09 -6.65
N THR A 30 -28.56 4.94 -5.78
CA THR A 30 -29.01 6.33 -5.60
C THR A 30 -28.85 7.13 -6.89
N TRP A 31 -27.66 7.09 -7.52
CA TRP A 31 -27.42 7.80 -8.78
C TRP A 31 -28.36 7.35 -9.89
N PHE A 32 -28.60 6.05 -10.02
CA PHE A 32 -29.52 5.52 -11.03
C PHE A 32 -30.96 5.94 -10.77
N HIS A 33 -31.40 5.93 -9.51
CA HIS A 33 -32.74 6.40 -9.14
C HIS A 33 -32.94 7.88 -9.48
N GLU A 34 -32.00 8.74 -9.06
CA GLU A 34 -32.03 10.18 -9.32
C GLU A 34 -32.09 10.51 -10.82
N ASN A 35 -31.43 9.69 -11.64
CA ASN A 35 -31.37 9.86 -13.09
C ASN A 35 -32.44 9.07 -13.84
N GLY A 36 -33.38 8.42 -13.15
CA GLY A 36 -34.47 7.67 -13.77
C GLY A 36 -33.99 6.49 -14.63
N VAL A 37 -32.84 5.90 -14.31
CA VAL A 37 -32.26 4.81 -15.10
C VAL A 37 -33.11 3.54 -14.91
N PRO A 38 -33.51 2.82 -15.97
CA PRO A 38 -34.26 1.58 -15.82
C PRO A 38 -33.45 0.49 -15.11
N ALA A 39 -34.10 -0.36 -14.30
CA ALA A 39 -33.43 -1.38 -13.49
C ALA A 39 -32.52 -2.32 -14.32
N ALA A 40 -32.99 -2.75 -15.50
CA ALA A 40 -32.22 -3.59 -16.40
C ALA A 40 -30.93 -2.91 -16.90
N THR A 41 -31.01 -1.61 -17.20
CA THR A 41 -29.87 -0.80 -17.65
C THR A 41 -28.88 -0.58 -16.50
N ALA A 42 -29.39 -0.24 -15.31
CA ALA A 42 -28.58 -0.07 -14.11
C ALA A 42 -27.79 -1.35 -13.78
N LYS A 43 -28.44 -2.51 -13.82
CA LYS A 43 -27.78 -3.81 -13.58
C LYS A 43 -26.70 -4.11 -14.64
N ALA A 44 -26.97 -3.81 -15.91
CA ALA A 44 -25.99 -3.99 -16.98
C ALA A 44 -24.78 -3.04 -16.83
N LEU A 45 -25.01 -1.79 -16.41
CA LEU A 45 -23.94 -0.82 -16.17
C LEU A 45 -23.11 -1.19 -14.93
N ALA A 46 -23.75 -1.58 -13.84
CA ALA A 46 -23.08 -2.05 -12.63
C ALA A 46 -22.16 -3.24 -12.93
N GLY A 47 -22.65 -4.25 -13.66
CA GLY A 47 -21.82 -5.39 -14.04
C GLY A 47 -20.63 -5.03 -14.94
N LYS A 48 -20.77 -4.04 -15.83
CA LYS A 48 -19.63 -3.52 -16.62
C LYS A 48 -18.63 -2.76 -15.76
N TRP A 49 -19.12 -1.97 -14.81
CA TRP A 49 -18.26 -1.25 -13.87
C TRP A 49 -17.48 -2.22 -12.99
N ASP A 50 -18.13 -3.25 -12.44
CA ASP A 50 -17.46 -4.28 -11.64
C ASP A 50 -16.35 -4.96 -12.46
N ALA A 51 -16.65 -5.35 -13.70
CA ALA A 51 -15.65 -5.94 -14.59
C ALA A 51 -14.47 -4.98 -14.86
N TYR A 52 -14.76 -3.70 -15.11
CA TYR A 52 -13.74 -2.67 -15.33
C TYR A 52 -12.86 -2.47 -14.08
N VAL A 53 -13.45 -2.41 -12.88
CA VAL A 53 -12.70 -2.27 -11.63
C VAL A 53 -11.83 -3.50 -11.38
N GLN A 54 -12.33 -4.71 -11.64
CA GLN A 54 -11.54 -5.93 -11.52
C GLN A 54 -10.36 -5.96 -12.49
N GLU A 55 -10.56 -5.50 -13.73
CA GLU A 55 -9.49 -5.36 -14.73
C GLU A 55 -8.44 -4.33 -14.27
N GLN A 56 -8.87 -3.16 -13.81
CA GLN A 56 -7.97 -2.12 -13.28
C GLN A 56 -7.15 -2.61 -12.08
N ASN A 57 -7.79 -3.33 -11.14
CA ASN A 57 -7.10 -3.90 -9.99
C ASN A 57 -6.05 -4.95 -10.41
N THR A 58 -6.41 -5.80 -11.37
CA THR A 58 -5.48 -6.81 -11.92
C THR A 58 -4.31 -6.16 -12.65
N ALA A 59 -4.57 -5.12 -13.44
CA ALA A 59 -3.55 -4.35 -14.13
C ALA A 59 -2.62 -3.62 -13.16
N ALA A 60 -3.16 -3.01 -12.10
CA ALA A 60 -2.39 -2.35 -11.05
C ALA A 60 -1.50 -3.34 -10.29
N GLU A 61 -2.01 -4.52 -9.94
CA GLU A 61 -1.23 -5.57 -9.28
C GLU A 61 -0.11 -6.09 -10.20
N THR A 62 -0.40 -6.33 -11.47
CA THR A 62 0.61 -6.73 -12.47
C THR A 62 1.69 -5.65 -12.62
N ALA A 63 1.31 -4.38 -12.68
CA ALA A 63 2.25 -3.27 -12.78
C ALA A 63 3.15 -3.18 -11.53
N ARG A 64 2.59 -3.41 -10.33
CA ARG A 64 3.36 -3.44 -9.08
C ARG A 64 4.38 -4.57 -9.09
N GLN A 65 3.99 -5.78 -9.51
CA GLN A 65 4.91 -6.92 -9.59
C GLN A 65 6.04 -6.65 -10.59
N GLN A 66 5.72 -6.13 -11.77
CA GLN A 66 6.74 -5.77 -12.77
C GLN A 66 7.67 -4.66 -12.29
N ALA A 67 7.17 -3.69 -11.53
CA ALA A 67 8.00 -2.65 -10.93
C ALA A 67 8.97 -3.25 -9.90
N GLY A 68 8.48 -4.11 -9.00
CA GLY A 68 9.31 -4.82 -8.02
C GLY A 68 10.40 -5.69 -8.66
N GLU A 69 10.06 -6.43 -9.73
CA GLU A 69 11.05 -7.21 -10.47
C GLU A 69 12.15 -6.35 -11.11
N ARG A 70 11.77 -5.21 -11.71
CA ARG A 70 12.73 -4.25 -12.29
C ARG A 70 13.63 -3.65 -11.22
N GLU A 71 13.07 -3.29 -10.08
CA GLU A 71 13.79 -2.74 -8.94
C GLU A 71 14.80 -3.73 -8.36
N LEU A 72 14.42 -5.00 -8.20
CA LEU A 72 15.33 -6.07 -7.78
C LEU A 72 16.42 -6.34 -8.80
N ALA A 73 16.09 -6.35 -10.09
CA ALA A 73 17.08 -6.49 -11.16
C ALA A 73 18.08 -5.34 -11.15
N ALA A 74 17.62 -4.10 -10.98
CA ALA A 74 18.47 -2.93 -10.87
C ALA A 74 19.41 -3.01 -9.65
N LEU A 75 18.89 -3.44 -8.49
CA LEU A 75 19.71 -3.69 -7.29
C LEU A 75 20.79 -4.74 -7.54
N LYS A 76 20.45 -5.82 -8.24
CA LYS A 76 21.40 -6.88 -8.56
C LYS A 76 22.51 -6.38 -9.49
N THR A 77 22.18 -5.54 -10.46
CA THR A 77 23.18 -4.89 -11.32
C THR A 77 24.05 -3.91 -10.52
N GLU A 78 23.46 -3.11 -9.64
CA GLU A 78 24.17 -2.10 -8.84
C GLU A 78 25.13 -2.72 -7.83
N TRP A 79 24.70 -3.78 -7.13
CA TRP A 79 25.51 -4.42 -6.09
C TRP A 79 26.41 -5.54 -6.60
N GLY A 80 26.15 -6.07 -7.80
CA GLY A 80 26.96 -7.12 -8.41
C GLY A 80 27.16 -8.32 -7.47
N GLY A 81 28.42 -8.66 -7.19
CA GLY A 81 28.78 -9.79 -6.33
C GLY A 81 28.39 -9.64 -4.86
N ASP A 82 28.12 -8.41 -4.41
CA ASP A 82 27.69 -8.12 -3.03
C ASP A 82 26.18 -8.18 -2.85
N TYR A 83 25.40 -8.50 -3.90
CA TYR A 83 23.94 -8.49 -3.83
C TYR A 83 23.39 -9.34 -2.67
N ASP A 84 23.79 -10.62 -2.59
CA ASP A 84 23.29 -11.53 -1.54
C ASP A 84 23.73 -11.09 -0.14
N LYS A 85 24.95 -10.57 -0.02
CA LYS A 85 25.47 -9.98 1.22
C LYS A 85 24.61 -8.80 1.66
N ASN A 86 24.33 -7.86 0.76
CA ASN A 86 23.55 -6.67 1.05
C ASN A 86 22.10 -6.98 1.42
N ILE A 87 21.47 -7.96 0.77
CA ILE A 87 20.14 -8.47 1.15
C ILE A 87 20.17 -9.08 2.56
N GLU A 88 21.18 -9.90 2.86
CA GLU A 88 21.27 -10.54 4.17
C GLU A 88 21.53 -9.53 5.30
N LEU A 89 22.35 -8.49 5.06
CA LEU A 89 22.53 -7.37 5.99
C LEU A 89 21.18 -6.69 6.30
N GLY A 90 20.38 -6.43 5.28
CA GLY A 90 19.04 -5.86 5.45
C GLY A 90 18.12 -6.76 6.27
N ARG A 91 18.10 -8.06 5.97
CA ARG A 91 17.32 -9.04 6.72
C ARG A 91 17.76 -9.14 8.18
N GLN A 92 19.05 -9.10 8.45
CA GLN A 92 19.58 -9.06 9.82
C GLN A 92 19.11 -7.82 10.57
N ALA A 93 19.17 -6.65 9.95
CA ALA A 93 18.66 -5.42 10.55
C ALA A 93 17.18 -5.53 10.92
N MET A 94 16.34 -5.98 9.97
CA MET A 94 14.90 -6.15 10.21
C MET A 94 14.62 -7.12 11.37
N ARG A 95 15.32 -8.26 11.42
CA ARG A 95 15.20 -9.22 12.53
C ARG A 95 15.68 -8.65 13.86
N LYS A 96 16.79 -7.92 13.88
CA LYS A 96 17.36 -7.32 15.10
C LYS A 96 16.44 -6.27 15.72
N PHE A 97 15.76 -5.49 14.89
CA PHE A 97 14.83 -4.46 15.36
C PHE A 97 13.39 -4.94 15.52
N GLY A 98 13.08 -6.20 15.18
CA GLY A 98 11.73 -6.75 15.28
C GLY A 98 10.74 -6.07 14.35
N ILE A 99 11.19 -5.60 13.18
CA ILE A 99 10.34 -4.91 12.22
C ILE A 99 9.46 -5.95 11.52
N SER A 100 8.14 -5.77 11.61
CA SER A 100 7.18 -6.67 10.98
C SER A 100 7.12 -6.45 9.46
N GLY A 101 6.69 -7.50 8.74
CA GLY A 101 6.42 -7.41 7.30
C GLY A 101 5.47 -6.27 6.94
N GLU A 102 4.40 -6.07 7.72
CA GLU A 102 3.43 -4.99 7.47
C GLU A 102 4.06 -3.59 7.48
N VAL A 103 5.02 -3.33 8.38
CA VAL A 103 5.73 -2.05 8.43
C VAL A 103 6.59 -1.86 7.19
N ILE A 104 7.25 -2.94 6.74
CA ILE A 104 8.07 -2.93 5.52
C ILE A 104 7.18 -2.69 4.30
N ASP A 105 6.05 -3.40 4.19
CA ASP A 105 5.10 -3.24 3.08
C ASP A 105 4.58 -1.80 3.01
N ARG A 106 4.23 -1.20 4.15
CA ARG A 106 3.81 0.20 4.21
C ARG A 106 4.94 1.15 3.77
N LEU A 107 6.16 0.93 4.24
CA LEU A 107 7.32 1.75 3.86
C LEU A 107 7.66 1.62 2.36
N SER A 108 7.64 0.39 1.84
CA SER A 108 7.84 0.07 0.43
C SER A 108 6.76 0.71 -0.45
N SER A 109 5.49 0.67 -0.01
CA SER A 109 4.38 1.27 -0.78
C SER A 109 4.52 2.77 -1.01
N THR A 110 5.25 3.47 -0.14
CA THR A 110 5.50 4.92 -0.28
C THR A 110 6.85 5.24 -0.91
N THR A 111 7.86 4.41 -0.65
CA THR A 111 9.27 4.73 -0.93
C THR A 111 9.86 3.92 -2.08
N GLY A 112 9.21 2.83 -2.49
CA GLY A 112 9.72 1.83 -3.41
C GLY A 112 10.47 0.70 -2.70
N ASP A 113 10.47 -0.50 -3.29
CA ASP A 113 11.10 -1.68 -2.72
C ASP A 113 12.62 -1.55 -2.76
N ALA A 114 13.18 -1.07 -3.88
CA ALA A 114 14.62 -0.89 -4.02
C ALA A 114 15.20 0.03 -2.93
N GLN A 115 14.56 1.18 -2.70
CA GLN A 115 15.05 2.14 -1.71
C GLN A 115 14.90 1.59 -0.29
N THR A 116 13.79 0.90 0.00
CA THR A 116 13.56 0.26 1.29
C THR A 116 14.63 -0.79 1.58
N ILE A 117 14.92 -1.65 0.60
CA ILE A 117 15.97 -2.68 0.69
C ILE A 117 17.36 -2.05 0.89
N LYS A 118 17.69 -0.97 0.17
CA LYS A 118 18.96 -0.24 0.35
C LYS A 118 19.12 0.31 1.75
N VAL A 119 18.09 0.98 2.28
CA VAL A 119 18.12 1.55 3.63
C VAL A 119 18.37 0.47 4.67
N PHE A 120 17.63 -0.64 4.61
CA PHE A 120 17.85 -1.73 5.55
C PHE A 120 19.22 -2.39 5.40
N SER A 121 19.70 -2.53 4.16
CA SER A 121 21.05 -3.02 3.90
C SER A 121 22.13 -2.15 4.55
N GLN A 122 22.01 -0.82 4.43
CA GLN A 122 22.92 0.15 5.07
C GLN A 122 22.86 0.07 6.59
N ILE A 123 21.67 -0.06 7.18
CA ILE A 123 21.50 -0.27 8.62
C ILE A 123 22.20 -1.57 9.03
N GLY A 124 22.01 -2.65 8.26
CA GLY A 124 22.66 -3.93 8.48
C GLY A 124 24.17 -3.85 8.43
N ALA A 125 24.73 -3.17 7.43
CA ALA A 125 26.16 -2.92 7.31
C ALA A 125 26.71 -2.20 8.55
N ALA A 126 26.06 -1.12 8.97
CA ALA A 126 26.47 -0.36 10.16
C ALA A 126 26.36 -1.17 11.47
N LEU A 127 25.41 -2.10 11.56
CA LEU A 127 25.34 -3.07 12.66
C LEU A 127 26.51 -4.06 12.62
N SER A 128 26.82 -4.61 11.45
CA SER A 128 27.92 -5.58 11.27
C SER A 128 29.30 -4.95 11.50
N GLU A 129 29.46 -3.67 11.18
CA GLU A 129 30.68 -2.90 11.43
C GLU A 129 30.82 -2.44 12.90
N GLY A 130 29.81 -2.69 13.74
CA GLY A 130 29.79 -2.28 15.15
C GLY A 130 29.60 -0.77 15.37
N VAL A 131 29.28 -0.03 14.31
CA VAL A 131 28.95 1.41 14.35
C VAL A 131 27.62 1.64 15.07
N LEU A 132 26.68 0.70 14.89
CA LEU A 132 25.41 0.67 15.61
C LEU A 132 25.40 -0.49 16.61
N ASN A 133 25.25 -0.18 17.91
CA ASN A 133 25.06 -1.17 18.95
C ASN A 133 23.69 -1.00 19.62
N PRO A 134 22.61 -1.59 19.06
CA PRO A 134 21.28 -1.52 19.66
C PRO A 134 21.26 -2.37 20.94
N GLY A 135 21.57 -1.73 22.07
CA GLY A 135 21.69 -2.35 23.39
C GLY A 135 23.01 -2.08 24.10
N GLY A 136 23.98 -1.44 23.45
CA GLY A 136 25.14 -0.89 24.13
C GLY A 136 24.81 0.46 24.75
N ASP A 137 25.37 0.74 25.93
CA ASP A 137 25.46 2.11 26.46
C ASP A 137 26.15 2.98 25.39
N GLY A 138 25.34 3.67 24.60
CA GLY A 138 25.82 4.60 23.59
C GLY A 138 26.73 5.60 24.29
N GLY A 139 28.00 5.61 23.91
CA GLY A 139 29.07 6.46 24.45
C GLY A 139 28.87 7.94 24.14
N GLY A 140 27.74 8.51 24.57
CA GLY A 140 27.49 9.93 24.67
C GLY A 140 27.56 10.33 26.14
N SER A 141 28.61 11.05 26.50
CA SER A 141 28.77 11.73 27.79
C SER A 141 27.76 12.88 27.93
N GLY A 142 26.47 12.57 27.94
CA GLY A 142 25.37 13.52 28.08
C GLY A 142 24.20 12.85 28.78
N ALA A 143 23.55 13.57 29.70
CA ALA A 143 22.40 13.07 30.44
C ALA A 143 21.37 12.44 29.48
N ALA A 144 20.92 11.23 29.80
CA ALA A 144 19.91 10.52 29.02
C ALA A 144 18.68 11.42 28.82
N LEU A 145 18.36 11.74 27.57
CA LEU A 145 17.17 12.53 27.23
C LEU A 145 15.91 11.81 27.74
N THR A 146 15.00 12.58 28.33
CA THR A 146 13.66 12.08 28.67
C THR A 146 12.94 11.55 27.42
N PRO A 147 11.98 10.62 27.57
CA PRO A 147 11.16 10.17 26.45
C PRO A 147 10.53 11.32 25.64
N GLU A 148 10.02 12.36 26.31
CA GLU A 148 9.46 13.53 25.61
C GLU A 148 10.52 14.29 24.80
N GLN A 149 11.72 14.48 25.35
CA GLN A 149 12.82 15.17 24.65
C GLN A 149 13.35 14.37 23.46
N ARG A 150 13.36 13.04 23.53
CA ARG A 150 13.71 12.17 22.39
C ARG A 150 12.68 12.26 21.28
N ALA A 151 11.39 12.20 21.63
CA ALA A 151 10.32 12.35 20.66
C ALA A 151 10.34 13.73 19.99
N ALA A 152 10.49 14.81 20.77
CA ALA A 152 10.56 16.17 20.25
C ALA A 152 11.72 16.38 19.26
N LYS A 153 12.91 15.84 19.56
CA LYS A 153 14.07 15.88 18.64
C LYS A 153 13.83 15.09 17.35
N PHE A 154 13.17 13.94 17.45
CA PHE A 154 12.85 13.14 16.27
C PHE A 154 11.93 13.92 15.33
N TYR A 155 10.83 14.49 15.86
CA TYR A 155 9.86 15.24 15.06
C TYR A 155 10.38 16.60 14.56
N SER A 156 11.32 17.24 15.26
CA SER A 156 11.93 18.49 14.78
C SER A 156 12.82 18.26 13.57
N ASN A 157 13.50 17.12 13.51
CA ASN A 157 14.43 16.78 12.42
C ASN A 157 13.71 16.25 11.16
N THR A 158 12.46 15.83 11.27
CA THR A 158 11.65 15.36 10.13
C THR A 158 10.88 16.47 9.40
N LYS A 159 11.01 17.74 9.83
CA LYS A 159 10.31 18.91 9.24
C LYS A 159 11.22 19.83 8.38
N GLN A 160 12.43 19.39 8.03
CA GLN A 160 13.30 20.12 7.10
C GLN A 160 13.14 19.64 5.67
#